data_AF-A0A7S4MER3-F1
#
_entry.id   AF-A0A7S4MER3-F1
#
_cell.length_a   1.000
_cell.length_b   1.000
_cell.length_c   1.000
_cell.angle_alpha   90.00
_cell.angle_beta   90.00
_cell.angle_gamma   90.00
#
_symmetry.space_group_name_H-M   'P 1'
#
loop_
_entity.id
_entity.type
_entity.pdbx_description
1 polymer ?
#
loop_
_entity_poly.entity_id
_entity_poly.type
_entity_poly.pdbx_seq_one_letter_code
_entity_poly.pdbx_strand_id
1 'polypeptide(L)'
;TTDVILTPLESAIELIKDRVARFEAELNVRTFDAVRINQLQQLLQGSVAPMVHEGPMKIFETYLGKDRDQYPTHQTQELENAMNDFIKKCGFSVKLVNQVIEVRGLKDYQAFQNMIEEHYKVMREKVKKFST
;
A
#
# COMPACT_ATOMS: atom_id res chain seq x y z
N THR A 1 -18.42 24.74 14.67
CA THR A 1 -17.59 23.78 13.92
C THR A 1 -18.10 22.42 14.29
N THR A 2 -18.68 21.68 13.36
CA THR A 2 -19.12 20.30 13.61
C THR A 2 -17.89 19.41 13.57
N ASP A 3 -17.39 19.01 14.74
CA ASP A 3 -16.34 17.99 14.83
C ASP A 3 -16.92 16.67 14.33
N VAL A 4 -16.48 16.23 13.16
CA VAL A 4 -16.83 14.92 12.62
C VAL A 4 -15.95 13.90 13.34
N ILE A 5 -16.53 13.20 14.32
CA ILE A 5 -15.85 12.10 15.02
C ILE A 5 -15.99 10.86 14.15
N LEU A 6 -14.92 10.49 13.44
CA LEU A 6 -14.84 9.25 12.68
C LEU A 6 -14.67 8.06 13.63
N THR A 7 -15.31 6.95 13.29
CA THR A 7 -15.06 5.67 13.96
C THR A 7 -13.63 5.19 13.67
N PRO A 8 -13.08 4.28 14.50
CA PRO A 8 -11.77 3.67 14.26
C PRO A 8 -11.66 2.98 12.88
N LEU A 9 -12.75 2.37 12.40
CA LEU A 9 -12.80 1.71 11.08
C LEU A 9 -12.81 2.74 9.94
N GLU A 10 -13.61 3.82 10.04
CA GLU A 10 -13.60 4.90 9.05
C GLU A 10 -12.22 5.56 8.95
N SER A 11 -11.59 5.83 10.10
CA SER A 11 -10.23 6.36 10.16
C SER A 11 -9.23 5.41 9.48
N ALA A 12 -9.36 4.09 9.69
CA ALA A 12 -8.56 3.09 9.02
C ALA A 12 -8.75 3.08 7.49
N ILE A 13 -9.99 3.15 7.02
CA ILE A 13 -10.31 3.22 5.58
C ILE A 13 -9.68 4.47 4.96
N GLU A 14 -9.80 5.62 5.60
CA GLU A 14 -9.19 6.87 5.12
C GLU A 14 -7.68 6.78 5.07
N LEU A 15 -7.03 6.18 6.05
CA LEU A 15 -5.57 5.98 6.04
C LEU A 15 -5.10 5.13 4.85
N ILE A 16 -5.86 4.08 4.48
CA ILE A 16 -5.56 3.27 3.30
C ILE A 16 -5.80 4.06 2.02
N LYS A 17 -6.91 4.80 1.93
CA LYS A 17 -7.24 5.64 0.76
C LYS A 17 -6.23 6.76 0.55
N ASP A 18 -5.80 7.45 1.62
CA ASP A 18 -4.74 8.46 1.56
C ASP A 18 -3.44 7.84 1.03
N ARG A 19 -3.13 6.61 1.47
CA ARG A 19 -1.97 5.89 0.95
C ARG A 19 -2.08 5.57 -0.54
N VAL A 20 -3.25 5.15 -1.00
CA VAL A 20 -3.54 4.95 -2.43
C VAL A 20 -3.37 6.25 -3.22
N ALA A 21 -3.93 7.35 -2.74
CA ALA A 21 -3.83 8.66 -3.39
C ALA A 21 -2.38 9.14 -3.52
N ARG A 22 -1.54 8.90 -2.50
CA ARG A 22 -0.09 9.19 -2.58
C ARG A 22 0.60 8.37 -3.67
N PHE A 23 0.27 7.08 -3.80
CA PHE A 23 0.79 6.29 -4.92
C PHE A 23 0.32 6.86 -6.25
N GLU A 24 -0.95 7.22 -6.38
CA GLU A 24 -1.46 7.81 -7.63
C GLU A 24 -0.74 9.10 -8.01
N ALA A 25 -0.44 9.95 -7.03
CA ALA A 25 0.35 11.15 -7.25
C ALA A 25 1.77 10.84 -7.76
N GLU A 26 2.48 9.88 -7.15
CA GLU A 26 3.83 9.49 -7.58
C GLU A 26 3.85 8.74 -8.92
N LEU A 27 2.79 8.01 -9.24
CA LEU A 27 2.65 7.23 -10.46
C LEU A 27 2.13 8.05 -11.65
N ASN A 28 1.64 9.27 -11.41
CA ASN A 28 1.15 10.17 -12.44
C ASN A 28 2.30 10.87 -13.19
N VAL A 29 3.09 10.07 -13.90
CA VAL A 29 4.24 10.51 -14.69
C VAL A 29 4.20 9.92 -16.09
N ARG A 30 4.73 10.65 -17.08
CA ARG A 30 4.66 10.25 -18.50
C ARG A 30 5.90 9.53 -19.02
N THR A 31 7.02 9.60 -18.30
CA THR A 31 8.31 9.02 -18.70
C THR A 31 9.05 8.43 -17.50
N PHE A 32 9.96 7.49 -17.74
CA PHE A 32 10.78 6.89 -16.68
C PHE A 32 11.75 7.88 -16.00
N ASP A 33 12.19 8.92 -16.71
CA ASP A 33 13.08 9.96 -16.15
C ASP A 33 12.36 10.85 -15.13
N ALA A 34 11.05 11.06 -15.31
CA ALA A 34 10.22 11.84 -14.39
C ALA A 34 9.92 11.09 -13.09
N VAL A 35 10.19 9.77 -13.02
CA VAL A 35 9.98 8.99 -11.80
C VAL A 35 11.00 9.39 -10.73
N ARG A 36 10.49 9.88 -9.61
CA ARG A 36 11.28 10.17 -8.40
C ARG A 36 11.51 8.89 -7.61
N ILE A 37 12.46 8.08 -8.08
CA ILE A 37 12.72 6.73 -7.56
C ILE A 37 12.87 6.68 -6.03
N ASN A 38 13.61 7.62 -5.44
CA ASN A 38 13.77 7.69 -3.98
C ASN A 38 12.44 7.86 -3.24
N GLN A 39 11.57 8.74 -3.74
CA GLN A 39 10.26 8.99 -3.12
C GLN A 39 9.35 7.79 -3.27
N LEU A 40 9.33 7.17 -4.45
CA LEU A 40 8.52 5.98 -4.71
C LEU A 40 8.99 4.77 -3.89
N GLN A 41 10.31 4.56 -3.73
CA GLN A 41 10.86 3.50 -2.89
C GLN A 41 10.61 3.76 -1.39
N GLN A 42 10.71 5.00 -0.91
CA GLN A 42 10.35 5.36 0.47
C GLN A 42 8.86 5.13 0.74
N LEU A 43 8.00 5.53 -0.19
CA LEU A 43 6.56 5.29 -0.11
C LEU A 43 6.26 3.79 -0.08
N LEU A 44 6.91 3.00 -0.94
CA LEU A 44 6.82 1.54 -0.94
C LEU A 44 7.30 0.95 0.38
N GLN A 45 8.47 1.33 0.88
CA GLN A 45 9.00 0.84 2.15
C GLN A 45 8.03 1.10 3.31
N GLY A 46 7.53 2.33 3.45
CA GLY A 46 6.55 2.66 4.49
C GLY A 46 5.20 1.95 4.35
N SER A 47 4.91 1.42 3.15
CA SER A 47 3.68 0.68 2.85
C SER A 47 3.84 -0.83 3.06
N VAL A 48 4.99 -1.41 2.67
CA VAL A 48 5.20 -2.86 2.61
C VAL A 48 6.15 -3.43 3.66
N ALA A 49 7.05 -2.60 4.17
CA ALA A 49 8.01 -2.94 5.21
C ALA A 49 8.02 -1.87 6.31
N PRO A 50 6.88 -1.56 6.95
CA PRO A 50 6.82 -0.55 8.00
C PRO A 50 7.63 -1.03 9.21
N MET A 51 8.62 -0.22 9.61
CA MET A 51 9.56 -0.57 10.68
C MET A 51 9.14 -0.05 12.07
N VAL A 52 8.23 0.92 12.13
CA VAL A 52 7.90 1.67 13.36
C VAL A 52 6.41 1.63 13.74
N HIS A 53 5.52 1.46 12.76
CA HIS A 53 4.08 1.41 12.97
C HIS A 53 3.49 0.09 12.47
N GLU A 54 2.36 -0.30 13.02
CA GLU A 54 1.72 -1.62 12.75
C GLU A 54 1.29 -1.81 11.28
N GLY A 55 1.30 -0.74 10.48
CA GLY A 55 1.22 -0.79 9.03
C GLY A 55 -0.16 -1.17 8.46
N PRO A 56 -0.34 -1.10 7.13
CA PRO A 56 -1.60 -1.45 6.46
C PRO A 56 -2.10 -2.87 6.75
N MET A 57 -1.18 -3.81 7.02
CA MET A 57 -1.54 -5.20 7.32
C MET A 57 -2.23 -5.38 8.67
N LYS A 58 -1.91 -4.57 9.68
CA LYS A 58 -2.59 -4.67 10.97
C LYS A 58 -4.04 -4.22 10.88
N ILE A 59 -4.31 -3.17 10.11
CA ILE A 59 -5.67 -2.71 9.80
C ILE A 59 -6.47 -3.87 9.18
N PHE A 60 -5.86 -4.54 8.21
CA PHE A 60 -6.45 -5.70 7.55
C PHE A 60 -6.76 -6.84 8.53
N GLU A 61 -5.80 -7.24 9.36
CA GLU A 61 -6.00 -8.31 10.36
C GLU A 61 -7.05 -7.96 11.42
N THR A 62 -7.16 -6.68 11.80
CA THR A 62 -8.08 -6.21 12.84
C THR A 62 -9.53 -6.17 12.36
N TYR A 63 -9.77 -5.67 11.15
CA TYR A 63 -11.13 -5.39 10.67
C TYR A 63 -11.67 -6.40 9.65
N LEU A 64 -10.78 -7.12 8.94
CA LEU A 64 -11.15 -8.14 7.95
C LEU A 64 -10.76 -9.56 8.38
N GLY A 65 -10.26 -9.71 9.61
CA GLY A 65 -9.96 -11.01 10.22
C GLY A 65 -11.17 -11.64 10.90
N LYS A 66 -10.94 -12.29 12.05
CA LYS A 66 -11.97 -13.05 12.79
C LYS A 66 -13.12 -12.20 13.30
N ASP A 67 -12.89 -10.91 13.50
CA ASP A 67 -13.88 -9.97 14.06
C ASP A 67 -14.66 -9.22 12.98
N ARG A 68 -14.55 -9.61 11.70
CA ARG A 68 -15.23 -8.94 10.56
C ARG A 68 -16.74 -8.75 10.80
N ASP A 69 -17.41 -9.77 11.34
CA ASP A 69 -18.86 -9.76 11.56
C ASP A 69 -19.31 -8.78 12.65
N GLN A 70 -18.37 -8.21 13.42
CA GLN A 70 -18.65 -7.18 14.43
C GLN A 70 -18.80 -5.77 13.81
N TYR A 71 -18.45 -5.61 12.53
CA TYR A 71 -18.47 -4.32 11.84
C TYR A 71 -19.55 -4.28 10.75
N PRO A 72 -20.09 -3.09 10.43
CA PRO A 72 -21.06 -2.93 9.36
C PRO A 72 -20.51 -3.45 8.01
N THR A 73 -21.30 -4.30 7.33
CA THR A 73 -20.89 -4.93 6.07
C THR A 73 -20.41 -3.92 5.02
N HIS A 74 -21.07 -2.76 4.91
CA HIS A 74 -20.67 -1.72 3.97
C HIS A 74 -19.27 -1.16 4.25
N GLN A 75 -18.90 -0.94 5.51
CA GLN A 75 -17.57 -0.42 5.89
C GLN A 75 -16.49 -1.49 5.69
N THR A 76 -16.78 -2.74 6.04
CA THR A 76 -15.81 -3.84 5.78
C THR A 76 -15.58 -4.04 4.28
N GLN A 77 -16.62 -3.95 3.45
CA GLN A 77 -16.48 -4.04 2.00
C GLN A 77 -15.70 -2.85 1.42
N GLU A 78 -15.91 -1.66 1.96
CA GLU A 78 -15.17 -0.47 1.58
C GLU A 78 -13.68 -0.58 1.92
N LEU A 79 -13.35 -1.07 3.12
CA LEU A 79 -11.97 -1.36 3.52
C LEU A 79 -11.34 -2.40 2.59
N GLU A 80 -12.06 -3.47 2.26
CA GLU A 80 -11.58 -4.50 1.34
C GLU A 80 -11.27 -3.92 -0.05
N ASN A 81 -12.15 -3.07 -0.58
CA ASN A 81 -11.93 -2.39 -1.85
C ASN A 81 -10.70 -1.47 -1.81
N ALA A 82 -10.59 -0.65 -0.75
CA ALA A 82 -9.45 0.24 -0.57
C ALA A 82 -8.13 -0.54 -0.45
N MET A 83 -8.13 -1.68 0.26
CA MET A 83 -6.97 -2.56 0.39
C MET A 83 -6.59 -3.24 -0.92
N ASN A 84 -7.58 -3.70 -1.69
CA ASN A 84 -7.34 -4.27 -3.01
C ASN A 84 -6.66 -3.27 -3.94
N ASP A 85 -7.11 -2.01 -3.93
CA ASP A 85 -6.50 -0.96 -4.75
C ASP A 85 -5.11 -0.60 -4.24
N PHE A 86 -4.91 -0.51 -2.92
CA PHE A 86 -3.60 -0.34 -2.31
C PHE A 86 -2.59 -1.42 -2.74
N ILE A 87 -2.97 -2.71 -2.71
CA ILE A 87 -2.10 -3.80 -3.15
C ILE A 87 -1.78 -3.69 -4.65
N LYS A 88 -2.77 -3.34 -5.49
CA LYS A 88 -2.53 -3.12 -6.92
C LYS A 88 -1.54 -1.98 -7.17
N LYS A 89 -1.68 -0.85 -6.47
CA LYS A 89 -0.76 0.30 -6.58
C LYS A 89 0.65 -0.05 -6.10
N CYS A 90 0.78 -0.80 -5.01
CA CYS A 90 2.07 -1.31 -4.55
C CYS A 90 2.72 -2.19 -5.63
N GLY A 91 1.98 -3.16 -6.18
CA GLY A 91 2.49 -4.06 -7.21
C GLY A 91 2.89 -3.34 -8.50
N PHE A 92 2.11 -2.35 -8.92
CA PHE A 92 2.48 -1.50 -10.06
C PHE A 92 3.76 -0.71 -9.77
N SER A 93 3.85 -0.09 -8.60
CA SER A 93 5.01 0.70 -8.19
C SER A 93 6.29 -0.14 -8.12
N VAL A 94 6.22 -1.36 -7.58
CA VAL A 94 7.37 -2.30 -7.56
C VAL A 94 7.88 -2.58 -8.97
N LYS A 95 6.96 -2.88 -9.91
CA LYS A 95 7.31 -3.12 -11.32
C LYS A 95 7.92 -1.88 -11.97
N LEU A 96 7.30 -0.72 -11.76
CA LEU A 96 7.78 0.54 -12.31
C LEU A 96 9.20 0.86 -11.82
N VAL A 97 9.46 0.72 -10.52
CA VAL A 97 10.80 0.98 -9.98
C VAL A 97 11.84 0.03 -10.58
N ASN A 98 11.53 -1.27 -10.71
CA ASN A 98 12.42 -2.23 -11.38
C ASN A 98 12.74 -1.79 -12.82
N GLN A 99 11.72 -1.38 -13.60
CA GLN A 99 11.92 -0.87 -14.97
C GLN A 99 12.75 0.42 -15.01
N VAL A 100 12.51 1.35 -14.08
CA VAL A 100 13.24 2.62 -14.00
C VAL A 100 14.71 2.37 -13.65
N ILE A 101 15.00 1.43 -12.75
CA ILE A 101 16.37 1.03 -12.42
C ILE A 101 17.09 0.48 -13.64
N GLU A 102 16.44 -0.42 -14.38
CA GLU A 102 16.99 -1.03 -15.59
C GLU A 102 17.25 0.02 -16.68
N VAL A 103 16.23 0.81 -17.04
CA VAL A 103 16.30 1.81 -18.12
C VAL A 103 17.33 2.91 -17.84
N ARG A 104 17.43 3.36 -16.59
CA ARG A 104 18.35 4.45 -16.20
C ARG A 104 19.71 3.94 -15.71
N GLY A 105 19.94 2.63 -15.69
CA GLY A 105 21.20 2.03 -15.25
C GLY A 105 21.52 2.22 -13.75
N LEU A 106 20.52 2.38 -12.89
CA LEU A 106 20.67 2.74 -11.47
C LEU A 106 20.95 1.53 -10.56
N LYS A 107 21.99 0.74 -10.86
CA LYS A 107 22.25 -0.55 -10.19
C LYS A 107 22.33 -0.48 -8.66
N ASP A 108 22.81 0.62 -8.11
CA ASP A 108 22.93 0.82 -6.66
C ASP A 108 21.58 0.81 -5.92
N TYR A 109 20.47 1.03 -6.64
CA TYR A 109 19.11 1.02 -6.09
C TYR A 109 18.50 -0.40 -6.03
N GLN A 110 19.13 -1.38 -6.69
CA GLN A 110 18.56 -2.72 -6.87
C GLN A 110 18.47 -3.50 -5.55
N ALA A 111 19.47 -3.40 -4.68
CA ALA A 111 19.49 -4.14 -3.42
C ALA A 111 18.30 -3.75 -2.51
N PHE A 112 18.05 -2.44 -2.40
CA PHE A 112 16.91 -1.93 -1.64
C PHE A 112 15.57 -2.31 -2.30
N GLN A 113 15.52 -2.26 -3.64
CA GLN A 113 14.33 -2.67 -4.38
C GLN A 113 13.98 -4.14 -4.19
N ASN A 114 14.98 -5.03 -4.19
CA ASN A 114 14.77 -6.46 -3.96
C ASN A 114 14.18 -6.72 -2.56
N MET A 115 14.66 -6.02 -1.55
CA MET A 115 14.10 -6.10 -0.19
C MET A 115 12.62 -5.69 -0.18
N ILE A 116 12.28 -4.56 -0.80
CA ILE A 116 10.88 -4.10 -0.93
C ILE A 116 10.02 -5.15 -1.64
N GLU A 117 10.51 -5.75 -2.72
CA GLU A 117 9.79 -6.75 -3.49
C GLU A 117 9.46 -7.99 -2.67
N GLU A 118 10.41 -8.50 -1.88
CA GLU A 118 10.17 -9.64 -0.98
C GLU A 118 9.11 -9.34 0.08
N HIS A 119 9.17 -8.15 0.69
CA HIS A 119 8.13 -7.73 1.64
C HIS A 119 6.76 -7.59 0.97
N TYR A 120 6.70 -7.04 -0.24
CA TYR A 120 5.47 -6.96 -1.02
C TYR A 120 4.90 -8.35 -1.34
N LYS A 121 5.74 -9.32 -1.75
CA LYS A 121 5.31 -10.70 -1.99
C LYS A 121 4.65 -11.30 -0.76
N VAL A 122 5.29 -11.19 0.41
CA VAL A 122 4.73 -11.68 1.68
C VAL A 122 3.39 -11.02 1.99
N MET A 123 3.30 -9.69 1.85
CA MET A 123 2.06 -8.96 2.09
C MET A 123 0.93 -9.41 1.16
N ARG A 124 1.20 -9.52 -0.14
CA ARG A 124 0.22 -9.92 -1.14
C ARG A 124 -0.33 -11.32 -0.85
N GLU A 125 0.52 -12.26 -0.48
CA GLU A 125 0.08 -13.62 -0.11
C GLU A 125 -0.73 -13.62 1.19
N LYS A 126 -0.45 -12.73 2.14
CA LYS A 126 -1.32 -12.56 3.31
C LYS A 126 -2.68 -12.05 2.91
N VAL A 127 -2.79 -10.96 2.13
CA VAL A 127 -4.08 -10.37 1.74
C VAL A 127 -4.97 -11.37 1.02
N LYS A 128 -4.42 -12.16 0.09
CA LYS A 128 -5.18 -13.22 -0.61
C LYS A 128 -5.88 -14.21 0.32
N LYS A 129 -5.30 -14.51 1.49
CA LYS A 129 -5.88 -15.49 2.43
C LYS A 129 -7.17 -15.01 3.10
N PHE A 130 -7.45 -13.71 3.08
CA PHE A 130 -8.63 -13.14 3.72
C PHE A 130 -9.71 -12.70 2.70
N SER A 131 -9.37 -12.64 1.40
CA SER A 131 -10.32 -12.42 0.31
C SER A 131 -11.02 -13.70 -0.17
N THR A 132 -11.16 -14.71 0.71
CA THR A 132 -11.85 -16.00 0.42
C THR A 132 -13.09 -16.12 1.28
#